data_AF-A0A8J7T2N0-F1
#
_entry.id   AF-A0A8J7T2N0-F1
#
_cell.length_a   1.000
_cell.length_b   1.000
_cell.length_c   1.000
_cell.angle_alpha   90.00
_cell.angle_beta   90.00
_cell.angle_gamma   90.00
#
_symmetry.space_group_name_H-M   'P 1'
#
loop_
_entity.id
_entity.type
_entity.pdbx_description
1 polymer ?
#
loop_
_entity_poly.entity_id
_entity_poly.type
_entity_poly.pdbx_seq_one_letter_code
_entity_poly.pdbx_strand_id
1 'polypeptide(L)'
;HSIEFAEGGGLWSFARRQYKAGDRSFAPFVGPAWEDYIIKVSDDGKILREIGVMAPLLASRDGLAQMTAVGGVPSGDPDGELIHPNKVAELPAALAPAFPMFRAGDLVVSERTYNLMMVLDGETGAVKWRQVGPYIRQHDPEFAADGTIVLFNNNAFESRGEILPAPGTAPVTTVMALDPADGSTTVVYGDRPGEEMLSRIRGKLELLPGGHLLIAEFEGGRIIEVDADRQKVWEYLNRHDARRMAEITEARLFQPGYFTVADWSCP
;
A
#
# COMPACT_ATOMS: atom_id res chain seq x y z
N HIS A 1 3.33 -7.53 -5.05
CA HIS A 1 3.45 -6.14 -4.56
C HIS A 1 3.79 -6.03 -3.08
N SER A 2 3.34 -6.96 -2.24
CA SER A 2 3.49 -6.87 -0.78
C SER A 2 3.90 -8.21 -0.20
N ILE A 3 4.83 -8.19 0.76
CA ILE A 3 5.27 -9.32 1.56
C ILE A 3 5.46 -8.76 2.96
N GLU A 4 4.48 -8.96 3.84
CA GLU A 4 4.50 -8.39 5.19
C GLU A 4 4.46 -9.47 6.25
N PHE A 5 5.17 -9.26 7.35
CA PHE A 5 5.12 -10.18 8.48
C PHE A 5 3.72 -10.17 9.09
N ALA A 6 3.19 -11.35 9.32
CA ALA A 6 1.92 -11.51 10.00
C ALA A 6 2.14 -11.62 11.52
N GLU A 7 1.23 -11.05 12.30
CA GLU A 7 1.21 -11.28 13.74
C GLU A 7 0.90 -12.76 14.01
N GLY A 8 1.66 -13.36 14.93
CA GLY A 8 1.61 -14.80 15.18
C GLY A 8 2.42 -15.67 14.21
N GLY A 9 3.24 -15.07 13.34
CA GLY A 9 4.14 -15.78 12.42
C GLY A 9 3.57 -15.94 11.01
N GLY A 10 4.46 -16.22 10.06
CA GLY A 10 4.15 -16.25 8.64
C GLY A 10 4.13 -14.86 7.99
N LEU A 11 3.54 -14.81 6.79
CA LEU A 11 3.53 -13.65 5.91
C LEU A 11 2.14 -13.41 5.32
N TRP A 12 1.77 -12.15 5.16
CA TRP A 12 0.72 -11.69 4.25
C TRP A 12 1.31 -11.33 2.90
N SER A 13 0.65 -11.76 1.83
CA SER A 13 1.04 -11.41 0.45
C SER A 13 -0.16 -11.46 -0.49
N PHE A 14 0.10 -11.30 -1.79
CA PHE A 14 -0.90 -11.47 -2.83
C PHE A 14 -0.58 -12.68 -3.70
N ALA A 15 -1.63 -13.41 -4.08
CA ALA A 15 -1.62 -14.39 -5.16
C ALA A 15 -2.60 -13.96 -6.26
N ARG A 16 -2.47 -14.55 -7.45
CA ARG A 16 -3.39 -14.30 -8.56
C ARG A 16 -4.02 -15.59 -9.06
N ARG A 17 -5.30 -15.50 -9.42
CA ARG A 17 -6.05 -16.58 -10.07
C ARG A 17 -6.55 -16.10 -11.42
N GLN A 18 -6.38 -16.93 -12.44
CA GLN A 18 -6.91 -16.66 -13.77
C GLN A 18 -8.31 -17.23 -13.93
N TYR A 19 -9.23 -16.39 -14.36
CA TYR A 19 -10.56 -16.74 -14.82
C TYR A 19 -10.55 -16.96 -16.33
N LYS A 20 -11.29 -17.97 -16.79
CA LYS A 20 -11.34 -18.36 -18.21
C LYS A 20 -12.25 -17.41 -19.01
N ALA A 21 -12.09 -17.44 -20.32
CA ALA A 21 -12.98 -16.75 -21.24
C ALA A 21 -14.45 -17.12 -20.98
N GLY A 22 -15.31 -16.11 -20.80
CA GLY A 22 -16.75 -16.30 -20.54
C GLY A 22 -17.13 -16.55 -19.07
N ASP A 23 -16.18 -16.63 -18.14
CA ASP A 23 -16.47 -16.71 -16.71
C ASP A 23 -17.16 -15.42 -16.22
N ARG A 24 -18.17 -15.56 -15.35
CA ARG A 24 -19.01 -14.46 -14.85
C ARG A 24 -19.03 -14.37 -13.32
N SER A 25 -18.03 -14.95 -12.64
CA SER A 25 -17.92 -14.96 -11.18
C SER A 25 -18.01 -13.56 -10.55
N PHE A 26 -17.67 -12.51 -11.32
CA PHE A 26 -17.74 -11.11 -10.90
C PHE A 26 -18.57 -10.25 -11.85
N ALA A 27 -19.78 -10.68 -12.23
CA ALA A 27 -20.66 -9.88 -13.08
C ALA A 27 -20.74 -8.41 -12.58
N PRO A 28 -20.55 -7.39 -13.46
CA PRO A 28 -20.61 -7.45 -14.92
C PRO A 28 -19.30 -7.86 -15.63
N PHE A 29 -18.22 -8.18 -14.91
CA PHE A 29 -16.95 -8.60 -15.53
C PHE A 29 -17.06 -10.00 -16.12
N VAL A 30 -16.55 -10.15 -17.34
CA VAL A 30 -16.53 -11.42 -18.07
C VAL A 30 -15.08 -11.75 -18.42
N GLY A 31 -14.62 -12.95 -18.05
CA GLY A 31 -13.25 -13.37 -18.33
C GLY A 31 -12.93 -13.46 -19.83
N PRO A 32 -11.65 -13.56 -20.22
CA PRO A 32 -10.52 -13.90 -19.35
C PRO A 32 -10.09 -12.73 -18.48
N ALA A 33 -9.78 -13.01 -17.21
CA ALA A 33 -9.36 -11.99 -16.27
C ALA A 33 -8.46 -12.57 -15.17
N TRP A 34 -7.67 -11.73 -14.50
CA TRP A 34 -6.92 -12.08 -13.30
C TRP A 34 -7.55 -11.41 -12.09
N GLU A 35 -7.75 -12.18 -11.03
CA GLU A 35 -8.15 -11.64 -9.73
C GLU A 35 -7.02 -11.83 -8.71
N ASP A 36 -6.79 -10.80 -7.91
CA ASP A 36 -5.88 -10.82 -6.79
C ASP A 36 -6.57 -11.32 -5.51
N TYR A 37 -5.83 -12.18 -4.81
CA TYR A 37 -6.19 -12.76 -3.52
C TYR A 37 -5.16 -12.32 -2.50
N ILE A 38 -5.60 -11.89 -1.33
CA ILE A 38 -4.75 -11.80 -0.16
C ILE A 38 -4.53 -13.22 0.36
N ILE A 39 -3.28 -13.56 0.65
CA ILE A 39 -2.92 -14.87 1.19
C ILE A 39 -2.16 -14.71 2.52
N LYS A 40 -2.46 -15.58 3.49
CA LYS A 40 -1.60 -15.80 4.67
C LYS A 40 -0.80 -17.08 4.43
N VAL A 41 0.52 -16.99 4.53
CA VAL A 41 1.44 -18.10 4.33
C VAL A 41 2.18 -18.36 5.64
N SER A 42 2.28 -19.61 6.08
CA SER A 42 3.08 -19.98 7.26
C SER A 42 4.59 -19.90 6.97
N ASP A 43 5.40 -19.96 8.02
CA ASP A 43 6.86 -19.98 7.91
C ASP A 43 7.40 -21.18 7.10
N ASP A 44 6.66 -22.29 7.05
CA ASP A 44 6.99 -23.48 6.23
C ASP A 44 6.40 -23.42 4.81
N GLY A 45 5.84 -22.28 4.40
CA GLY A 45 5.39 -22.03 3.03
C GLY A 45 3.99 -22.55 2.69
N LYS A 46 3.18 -22.96 3.68
CA LYS A 46 1.79 -23.40 3.44
C LYS A 46 0.86 -22.20 3.39
N ILE A 47 -0.04 -22.19 2.41
CA ILE A 47 -1.15 -21.24 2.38
C ILE A 47 -2.11 -21.61 3.51
N LEU A 48 -2.16 -20.77 4.54
CA LEU A 48 -3.08 -20.90 5.66
C LEU A 48 -4.43 -20.28 5.32
N ARG A 49 -4.44 -19.31 4.40
CA ARG A 49 -5.65 -18.58 4.04
C ARG A 49 -5.56 -17.91 2.69
N GLU A 50 -6.71 -17.79 2.03
CA GLU A 50 -6.94 -16.97 0.84
C GLU A 50 -8.20 -16.11 1.05
N ILE A 51 -8.13 -14.84 0.66
CA ILE A 51 -9.24 -13.89 0.67
C ILE A 51 -9.26 -13.21 -0.70
N GLY A 52 -10.32 -13.41 -1.48
CA GLY A 52 -10.49 -12.68 -2.75
C GLY A 52 -10.69 -11.19 -2.46
N VAL A 53 -10.04 -10.32 -3.23
CA VAL A 53 -10.14 -8.87 -2.99
C VAL A 53 -11.33 -8.25 -3.73
N MET A 54 -11.72 -8.80 -4.89
CA MET A 54 -12.86 -8.31 -5.67
C MET A 54 -14.21 -8.71 -5.03
N ALA A 55 -14.33 -9.96 -4.59
CA ALA A 55 -15.59 -10.51 -4.05
C ALA A 55 -16.20 -9.65 -2.92
N PRO A 56 -15.45 -9.28 -1.86
CA PRO A 56 -15.97 -8.45 -0.78
C PRO A 56 -16.39 -7.05 -1.25
N LEU A 57 -15.66 -6.48 -2.21
CA LEU A 57 -15.98 -5.17 -2.77
C LEU A 57 -17.32 -5.22 -3.52
N LEU A 58 -17.53 -6.20 -4.39
CA LEU A 58 -18.78 -6.36 -5.15
C LEU A 58 -19.96 -6.82 -4.29
N ALA A 59 -19.71 -7.49 -3.16
CA ALA A 59 -20.74 -7.84 -2.21
C ALA A 59 -21.31 -6.61 -1.47
N SER A 60 -20.58 -5.49 -1.42
CA SER A 60 -21.07 -4.24 -0.84
C SER A 60 -22.07 -3.55 -1.78
N ARG A 61 -23.14 -2.95 -1.19
CA ARG A 61 -24.27 -2.38 -1.94
C ARG A 61 -23.87 -1.36 -3.01
N ASP A 62 -22.84 -0.58 -2.75
CA ASP A 62 -22.31 0.51 -3.55
C ASP A 62 -20.93 0.20 -4.16
N GLY A 63 -20.39 -1.01 -3.99
CA GLY A 63 -19.05 -1.35 -4.48
C GLY A 63 -18.92 -1.32 -5.99
N LEU A 64 -19.92 -1.82 -6.73
CA LEU A 64 -19.92 -1.70 -8.20
C LEU A 64 -20.01 -0.24 -8.66
N ALA A 65 -20.82 0.57 -7.97
CA ALA A 65 -20.93 1.99 -8.27
C ALA A 65 -19.58 2.70 -8.05
N GLN A 66 -18.90 2.40 -6.95
CA GLN A 66 -17.56 2.92 -6.65
C GLN A 66 -16.54 2.56 -7.74
N MET A 67 -16.49 1.29 -8.16
CA MET A 67 -15.56 0.84 -9.19
C MET A 67 -15.81 1.49 -10.56
N THR A 68 -17.08 1.71 -10.91
CA THR A 68 -17.44 2.31 -12.20
C THR A 68 -17.34 3.84 -12.21
N ALA A 69 -17.37 4.48 -11.04
CA ALA A 69 -17.32 5.94 -10.91
C ALA A 69 -15.98 6.57 -11.34
N VAL A 70 -14.90 5.78 -11.30
CA VAL A 70 -13.53 6.21 -11.64
C VAL A 70 -13.23 6.12 -13.14
N GLY A 71 -14.23 5.82 -13.98
CA GLY A 71 -14.16 5.94 -15.44
C GLY A 71 -13.28 4.89 -16.14
N GLY A 72 -12.56 4.07 -15.39
CA GLY A 72 -11.85 2.90 -15.90
C GLY A 72 -12.81 1.73 -16.06
N VAL A 73 -13.12 1.35 -17.29
CA VAL A 73 -13.78 0.06 -17.55
C VAL A 73 -12.74 -1.04 -17.24
N PRO A 74 -13.01 -2.01 -16.35
CA PRO A 74 -12.07 -3.10 -16.04
C PRO A 74 -11.81 -4.07 -17.21
N SER A 75 -12.35 -3.78 -18.40
CA SER A 75 -12.06 -4.48 -19.65
C SER A 75 -10.87 -3.90 -20.41
N GLY A 76 -10.18 -2.90 -19.85
CA GLY A 76 -9.15 -2.11 -20.55
C GLY A 76 -7.70 -2.38 -20.12
N ASP A 77 -7.45 -3.18 -19.09
CA ASP A 77 -6.09 -3.62 -18.79
C ASP A 77 -5.65 -4.61 -19.90
N PRO A 78 -4.56 -4.34 -20.64
CA PRO A 78 -4.01 -5.29 -21.62
C PRO A 78 -3.72 -6.67 -21.02
N ASP A 79 -3.52 -6.77 -19.70
CA ASP A 79 -3.27 -8.01 -18.98
C ASP A 79 -4.55 -8.68 -18.44
N GLY A 80 -5.70 -7.98 -18.44
CA GLY A 80 -6.98 -8.48 -17.94
C GLY A 80 -7.09 -8.51 -16.40
N GLU A 81 -6.29 -7.72 -15.68
CA GLU A 81 -6.35 -7.61 -14.23
C GLU A 81 -7.63 -6.87 -13.78
N LEU A 82 -8.37 -7.44 -12.83
CA LEU A 82 -9.65 -6.89 -12.39
C LEU A 82 -9.50 -5.72 -11.41
N ILE A 83 -8.46 -5.78 -10.57
CA ILE A 83 -8.08 -4.83 -9.51
C ILE A 83 -6.57 -4.95 -9.33
N HIS A 84 -5.89 -3.89 -8.91
CA HIS A 84 -4.44 -3.90 -8.73
C HIS A 84 -4.06 -3.53 -7.29
N PRO A 85 -4.31 -4.41 -6.30
CA PRO A 85 -3.91 -4.15 -4.93
C PRO A 85 -2.38 -4.17 -4.81
N ASN A 86 -1.83 -3.16 -4.14
CA ASN A 86 -0.39 -2.97 -4.03
C ASN A 86 0.16 -3.16 -2.62
N LYS A 87 -0.69 -3.14 -1.59
CA LYS A 87 -0.31 -3.40 -0.20
C LYS A 87 -1.42 -4.13 0.54
N VAL A 88 -1.01 -5.06 1.40
CA VAL A 88 -1.81 -5.56 2.52
C VAL A 88 -0.97 -5.44 3.78
N ALA A 89 -1.55 -4.94 4.87
CA ALA A 89 -0.91 -4.95 6.19
C ALA A 89 -1.94 -5.35 7.26
N GLU A 90 -1.49 -6.07 8.28
CA GLU A 90 -2.30 -6.54 9.40
C GLU A 90 -2.29 -5.50 10.52
N LEU A 91 -3.45 -5.23 11.13
CA LEU A 91 -3.56 -4.41 12.34
C LEU A 91 -3.02 -5.21 13.53
N PRO A 92 -1.85 -4.84 14.09
CA PRO A 92 -1.27 -5.58 15.22
C PRO A 92 -2.11 -5.39 16.48
N ALA A 93 -2.13 -6.39 17.36
CA ALA A 93 -2.88 -6.34 18.60
C ALA A 93 -2.51 -5.15 19.49
N ALA A 94 -1.25 -4.73 19.46
CA ALA A 94 -0.76 -3.57 20.21
C ALA A 94 -1.38 -2.23 19.75
N LEU A 95 -1.76 -2.12 18.47
CA LEU A 95 -2.33 -0.89 17.89
C LEU A 95 -3.86 -0.90 17.89
N ALA A 96 -4.49 -2.08 17.93
CA ALA A 96 -5.94 -2.24 17.87
C ALA A 96 -6.75 -1.34 18.85
N PRO A 97 -6.31 -1.06 20.10
CA PRO A 97 -7.03 -0.15 20.99
C PRO A 97 -7.20 1.29 20.44
N ALA A 98 -6.34 1.75 19.53
CA ALA A 98 -6.45 3.06 18.90
C ALA A 98 -7.47 3.12 17.76
N PHE A 99 -7.97 1.95 17.29
CA PHE A 99 -8.90 1.83 16.17
C PHE A 99 -10.23 1.22 16.63
N PRO A 100 -11.15 1.98 17.24
CA PRO A 100 -12.37 1.44 17.85
C PRO A 100 -13.34 0.78 16.86
N MET A 101 -13.20 1.06 15.56
CA MET A 101 -13.96 0.44 14.47
C MET A 101 -13.36 -0.88 13.97
N PHE A 102 -12.11 -1.17 14.32
CA PHE A 102 -11.35 -2.34 13.88
C PHE A 102 -10.99 -3.27 15.04
N ARG A 103 -10.41 -4.42 14.72
CA ARG A 103 -9.88 -5.38 15.69
C ARG A 103 -8.52 -5.88 15.22
N ALA A 104 -7.70 -6.34 16.17
CA ALA A 104 -6.45 -7.01 15.86
C ALA A 104 -6.66 -8.10 14.78
N GLY A 105 -5.75 -8.15 13.81
CA GLY A 105 -5.85 -9.06 12.67
C GLY A 105 -6.63 -8.52 11.46
N ASP A 106 -7.36 -7.41 11.58
CA ASP A 106 -7.98 -6.76 10.42
C ASP A 106 -6.91 -6.28 9.44
N LEU A 107 -7.25 -6.24 8.14
CA LEU A 107 -6.29 -6.01 7.08
C LEU A 107 -6.56 -4.69 6.37
N VAL A 108 -5.59 -3.78 6.38
CA VAL A 108 -5.64 -2.62 5.49
C VAL A 108 -5.11 -3.01 4.11
N VAL A 109 -5.84 -2.60 3.07
CA VAL A 109 -5.56 -2.93 1.67
C VAL A 109 -5.60 -1.65 0.86
N SER A 110 -4.55 -1.43 0.08
CA SER A 110 -4.49 -0.33 -0.89
C SER A 110 -4.68 -0.86 -2.30
N GLU A 111 -5.64 -0.31 -3.02
CA GLU A 111 -5.85 -0.49 -4.45
C GLU A 111 -5.58 0.85 -5.15
N ARG A 112 -4.53 0.88 -5.96
CA ARG A 112 -4.00 2.13 -6.52
C ARG A 112 -4.79 2.65 -7.72
N THR A 113 -5.47 1.77 -8.45
CA THR A 113 -6.11 2.11 -9.73
C THR A 113 -7.34 2.97 -9.49
N TYR A 114 -8.05 2.67 -8.41
CA TYR A 114 -9.27 3.32 -7.99
C TYR A 114 -9.05 4.34 -6.86
N ASN A 115 -7.79 4.62 -6.51
CA ASN A 115 -7.42 5.46 -5.37
C ASN A 115 -8.16 5.03 -4.10
N LEU A 116 -8.23 3.71 -3.87
CA LEU A 116 -9.13 3.10 -2.90
C LEU A 116 -8.33 2.47 -1.76
N MET A 117 -8.65 2.89 -0.54
CA MET A 117 -8.26 2.21 0.68
C MET A 117 -9.41 1.42 1.26
N MET A 118 -9.14 0.23 1.77
CA MET A 118 -10.11 -0.61 2.44
C MET A 118 -9.51 -1.18 3.72
N VAL A 119 -10.35 -1.39 4.73
CA VAL A 119 -10.05 -2.28 5.85
C VAL A 119 -11.00 -3.46 5.78
N LEU A 120 -10.42 -4.65 5.65
CA LEU A 120 -11.13 -5.92 5.60
C LEU A 120 -11.10 -6.58 6.96
N ASP A 121 -12.19 -7.24 7.31
CA ASP A 121 -12.24 -8.11 8.47
C ASP A 121 -11.23 -9.24 8.30
N GLY A 122 -10.34 -9.33 9.28
CA GLY A 122 -9.22 -10.24 9.27
C GLY A 122 -9.59 -11.71 9.17
N GLU A 123 -10.83 -12.12 9.48
CA GLU A 123 -11.33 -13.52 9.57
C GLU A 123 -12.32 -13.91 8.45
N THR A 124 -13.13 -12.96 8.03
CA THR A 124 -14.21 -13.19 7.04
C THR A 124 -13.89 -12.58 5.69
N GLY A 125 -12.95 -11.62 5.62
CA GLY A 125 -12.67 -10.85 4.42
C GLY A 125 -13.72 -9.78 4.09
N ALA A 126 -14.75 -9.59 4.93
CA ALA A 126 -15.78 -8.59 4.70
C ALA A 126 -15.20 -7.17 4.77
N VAL A 127 -15.67 -6.26 3.90
CA VAL A 127 -15.27 -4.85 3.96
C VAL A 127 -15.86 -4.21 5.23
N LYS A 128 -15.00 -3.77 6.15
CA LYS A 128 -15.41 -3.04 7.38
C LYS A 128 -15.44 -1.54 7.16
N TRP A 129 -14.49 -1.04 6.36
CA TRP A 129 -14.34 0.37 6.07
C TRP A 129 -13.68 0.55 4.71
N ARG A 130 -13.94 1.69 4.06
CA ARG A 130 -13.25 2.09 2.83
C ARG A 130 -13.33 3.58 2.59
N GLN A 131 -12.39 4.10 1.80
CA GLN A 131 -12.39 5.48 1.34
C GLN A 131 -11.72 5.59 -0.02
N VAL A 132 -12.20 6.54 -0.84
CA VAL A 132 -11.53 6.96 -2.07
C VAL A 132 -10.86 8.30 -1.83
N GLY A 133 -9.55 8.38 -2.07
CA GLY A 133 -8.79 9.63 -1.98
C GLY A 133 -8.91 10.36 -0.61
N PRO A 134 -8.43 11.62 -0.52
CA PRO A 134 -7.94 12.49 -1.60
C PRO A 134 -6.52 12.16 -2.10
N TYR A 135 -5.89 11.09 -1.62
CA TYR A 135 -4.67 10.53 -2.19
C TYR A 135 -4.89 9.98 -3.61
N ILE A 136 -3.82 9.92 -4.39
CA ILE A 136 -3.81 9.51 -5.80
C ILE A 136 -2.75 8.44 -6.01
N ARG A 137 -3.19 7.25 -6.43
CA ARG A 137 -2.40 6.05 -6.72
C ARG A 137 -1.54 5.59 -5.56
N GLN A 138 -2.01 5.81 -4.34
CA GLN A 138 -1.32 5.56 -3.09
C GLN A 138 -0.75 4.14 -2.97
N HIS A 139 0.30 4.02 -2.17
CA HIS A 139 0.98 2.78 -1.82
C HIS A 139 1.18 2.70 -0.31
N ASP A 140 1.52 1.49 0.13
CA ASP A 140 2.10 1.19 1.44
C ASP A 140 1.40 1.80 2.66
N PRO A 141 0.07 1.68 2.81
CA PRO A 141 -0.57 2.01 4.07
C PRO A 141 -0.09 1.14 5.23
N GLU A 142 0.05 1.77 6.39
CA GLU A 142 0.38 1.14 7.67
C GLU A 142 -0.50 1.72 8.79
N PHE A 143 -0.85 0.89 9.76
CA PHE A 143 -1.56 1.36 10.96
C PHE A 143 -0.59 2.07 11.91
N ALA A 144 -0.97 3.26 12.38
CA ALA A 144 -0.19 4.05 13.33
C ALA A 144 -0.74 3.96 14.76
N ALA A 145 0.14 4.23 15.74
CA ALA A 145 -0.21 4.15 17.16
C ALA A 145 -1.21 5.21 17.64
N ASP A 146 -1.41 6.28 16.86
CA ASP A 146 -2.36 7.35 17.16
C ASP A 146 -3.77 7.10 16.59
N GLY A 147 -4.01 5.93 15.97
CA GLY A 147 -5.31 5.59 15.38
C GLY A 147 -5.48 6.07 13.94
N THR A 148 -4.43 6.62 13.32
CA THR A 148 -4.42 6.95 11.89
C THR A 148 -3.83 5.83 11.04
N ILE A 149 -4.10 5.85 9.75
CA ILE A 149 -3.43 5.04 8.74
C ILE A 149 -2.47 5.97 7.99
N VAL A 150 -1.17 5.70 8.07
CA VAL A 150 -0.14 6.44 7.34
C VAL A 150 0.05 5.77 5.99
N LEU A 151 0.17 6.55 4.91
CA LEU A 151 0.24 6.03 3.54
C LEU A 151 1.19 6.84 2.66
N PHE A 152 1.77 6.17 1.67
CA PHE A 152 2.62 6.77 0.65
C PHE A 152 1.76 7.26 -0.51
N ASN A 153 1.57 8.57 -0.65
CA ASN A 153 0.78 9.17 -1.71
C ASN A 153 1.68 9.54 -2.89
N ASN A 154 1.66 8.73 -3.95
CA ASN A 154 2.44 9.01 -5.16
C ASN A 154 2.10 10.36 -5.78
N ASN A 155 0.83 10.78 -5.64
CA ASN A 155 0.34 12.08 -6.10
C ASN A 155 0.64 12.36 -7.57
N ALA A 156 0.60 11.30 -8.38
CA ALA A 156 0.92 11.32 -9.79
C ALA A 156 -0.30 10.86 -10.58
N PHE A 157 -0.61 11.52 -11.69
CA PHE A 157 -1.66 11.08 -12.60
C PHE A 157 -1.07 10.86 -13.99
N GLU A 158 -1.27 9.66 -14.53
CA GLU A 158 -0.88 9.35 -15.90
C GLU A 158 -2.03 9.68 -16.84
N SER A 159 -1.82 10.63 -17.74
CA SER A 159 -2.76 11.02 -18.79
C SER A 159 -2.08 10.87 -20.14
N ARG A 160 -2.60 9.99 -21.01
CA ARG A 160 -2.08 9.75 -22.37
C ARG A 160 -0.58 9.39 -22.41
N GLY A 161 -0.10 8.65 -21.41
CA GLY A 161 1.31 8.25 -21.31
C GLY A 161 2.26 9.31 -20.74
N GLU A 162 1.72 10.44 -20.27
CA GLU A 162 2.48 11.48 -19.57
C GLU A 162 2.03 11.56 -18.11
N ILE A 163 2.99 11.74 -17.20
CA ILE A 163 2.69 11.92 -15.78
C ILE A 163 2.61 13.42 -15.50
N LEU A 164 1.39 13.89 -15.29
CA LEU A 164 1.07 15.31 -15.09
C LEU A 164 0.68 15.56 -13.62
N PRO A 165 1.07 16.71 -13.02
CA PRO A 165 0.46 17.15 -11.78
C PRO A 165 -1.05 17.31 -11.92
N ALA A 166 -1.79 16.99 -10.87
CA ALA A 166 -3.18 17.45 -10.78
C ALA A 166 -3.20 18.99 -10.78
N PRO A 167 -4.15 19.64 -11.48
CA PRO A 167 -4.28 21.09 -11.48
C PRO A 167 -4.30 21.66 -10.05
N GLY A 168 -3.41 22.61 -9.77
CA GLY A 168 -3.31 23.25 -8.44
C GLY A 168 -2.47 22.50 -7.41
N THR A 169 -1.80 21.41 -7.78
CA THR A 169 -0.87 20.68 -6.90
C THR A 169 0.55 20.70 -7.48
N ALA A 170 1.57 20.72 -6.61
CA ALA A 170 2.88 20.28 -7.03
C ALA A 170 2.82 18.75 -7.21
N PRO A 171 3.38 18.16 -8.29
CA PRO A 171 3.42 16.70 -8.50
C PRO A 171 4.48 16.06 -7.60
N VAL A 172 4.44 16.37 -6.31
CA VAL A 172 5.35 15.84 -5.31
C VAL A 172 4.65 14.68 -4.62
N THR A 173 5.39 13.59 -4.51
CA THR A 173 5.00 12.48 -3.65
C THR A 173 4.96 12.98 -2.21
N THR A 174 3.93 12.61 -1.48
CA THR A 174 3.77 12.97 -0.07
C THR A 174 3.56 11.72 0.78
N VAL A 175 3.90 11.79 2.06
CA VAL A 175 3.39 10.85 3.05
C VAL A 175 2.19 11.51 3.73
N MET A 176 1.09 10.77 3.86
CA MET A 176 -0.15 11.28 4.43
C MET A 176 -0.59 10.42 5.62
N ALA A 177 -1.24 11.04 6.60
CA ALA A 177 -2.02 10.35 7.62
C ALA A 177 -3.51 10.48 7.28
N LEU A 178 -4.25 9.39 7.45
CA LEU A 178 -5.68 9.26 7.23
C LEU A 178 -6.35 8.81 8.53
N ASP A 179 -7.31 9.57 9.04
CA ASP A 179 -8.13 9.15 10.18
C ASP A 179 -9.34 8.35 9.67
N PRO A 180 -9.45 7.04 9.95
CA PRO A 180 -10.57 6.23 9.50
C PRO A 180 -11.89 6.55 10.23
N ALA A 181 -11.87 7.29 11.34
CA ALA A 181 -13.06 7.66 12.11
C ALA A 181 -13.89 8.73 11.40
N ASP A 182 -13.23 9.72 10.78
CA ASP A 182 -13.91 10.84 10.10
C ASP A 182 -13.51 11.02 8.63
N GLY A 183 -12.52 10.26 8.15
CA GLY A 183 -12.02 10.29 6.78
C GLY A 183 -11.08 11.46 6.46
N SER A 184 -10.71 12.25 7.46
CA SER A 184 -9.80 13.39 7.28
C SER A 184 -8.39 12.91 6.92
N THR A 185 -7.68 13.75 6.16
CA THR A 185 -6.29 13.46 5.78
C THR A 185 -5.39 14.67 6.00
N THR A 186 -4.13 14.40 6.33
CA THR A 186 -3.10 15.43 6.54
C THR A 186 -1.78 14.96 5.92
N VAL A 187 -1.05 15.86 5.25
CA VAL A 187 0.31 15.57 4.82
C VAL A 187 1.24 15.61 6.02
N VAL A 188 2.06 14.56 6.19
CA VAL A 188 3.05 14.45 7.27
C VAL A 188 4.48 14.67 6.78
N TYR A 189 4.75 14.51 5.49
CA TYR A 189 6.05 14.80 4.88
C TYR A 189 5.93 15.01 3.37
N GLY A 190 6.75 15.89 2.80
CA GLY A 190 6.92 16.03 1.33
C GLY A 190 6.21 17.22 0.68
N ASP A 191 5.50 18.06 1.45
CA ASP A 191 4.83 19.27 0.96
C ASP A 191 5.57 20.58 1.32
N ARG A 192 6.73 20.50 2.00
CA ARG A 192 7.55 21.67 2.36
C ARG A 192 8.80 21.78 1.47
N PRO A 193 9.32 23.01 1.25
CA PRO A 193 10.56 23.20 0.52
C PRO A 193 11.73 22.40 1.11
N GLY A 194 12.42 21.62 0.28
CA GLY A 194 13.53 20.75 0.69
C GLY A 194 13.11 19.31 1.06
N GLU A 195 11.82 19.01 1.08
CA GLU A 195 11.26 17.67 1.31
C GLU A 195 10.75 17.01 0.02
N GLU A 196 10.95 17.64 -1.14
CA GLU A 196 10.36 17.17 -2.38
C GLU A 196 10.80 15.75 -2.69
N MET A 197 9.81 14.91 -2.99
CA MET A 197 10.00 13.54 -3.43
C MET A 197 9.35 13.29 -4.78
N LEU A 198 9.94 12.37 -5.54
CA LEU A 198 9.43 11.86 -6.79
C LEU A 198 9.37 10.33 -6.76
N SER A 199 8.15 9.81 -6.64
CA SER A 199 7.81 8.42 -6.89
C SER A 199 6.39 8.37 -7.45
N ARG A 200 6.30 8.25 -8.76
CA ARG A 200 5.03 8.21 -9.51
C ARG A 200 4.39 6.82 -9.46
N ILE A 201 5.19 5.81 -9.15
CA ILE A 201 4.80 4.44 -8.87
C ILE A 201 5.59 3.92 -7.66
N ARG A 202 5.04 2.90 -6.99
CA ARG A 202 5.69 2.25 -5.84
C ARG A 202 5.99 3.26 -4.72
N GLY A 203 7.02 3.00 -3.93
CA GLY A 203 7.28 3.69 -2.67
C GLY A 203 6.80 2.84 -1.50
N LYS A 204 7.58 2.91 -0.41
CA LYS A 204 7.31 2.20 0.83
C LYS A 204 7.58 3.10 2.03
N LEU A 205 6.95 2.78 3.14
CA LEU A 205 7.17 3.37 4.44
C LEU A 205 7.20 2.29 5.52
N GLU A 206 7.97 2.55 6.56
CA GLU A 206 7.96 1.77 7.79
C GLU A 206 7.81 2.74 8.97
N LEU A 207 6.85 2.47 9.86
CA LEU A 207 6.76 3.20 11.12
C LEU A 207 7.77 2.62 12.10
N LEU A 208 8.64 3.49 12.60
CA LEU A 208 9.68 3.13 13.54
C LEU A 208 9.28 3.51 14.98
N PRO A 209 9.90 2.87 16.00
CA PRO A 209 9.70 3.25 17.39
C PRO A 209 9.94 4.76 17.62
N GLY A 210 9.14 5.36 18.49
CA GLY A 210 9.23 6.80 18.77
C GLY A 210 8.52 7.70 17.76
N GLY A 211 7.78 7.14 16.79
CA GLY A 211 6.99 7.92 15.83
C GLY A 211 7.78 8.37 14.61
N HIS A 212 8.95 7.78 14.38
CA HIS A 212 9.76 8.01 13.18
C HIS A 212 9.15 7.30 11.96
N LEU A 213 9.46 7.80 10.78
CA LEU A 213 9.10 7.20 9.49
C LEU A 213 10.37 6.90 8.71
N LEU A 214 10.52 5.66 8.24
CA LEU A 214 11.53 5.30 7.25
C LEU A 214 10.85 5.22 5.88
N ILE A 215 11.21 6.11 4.98
CA ILE A 215 10.57 6.28 3.68
C ILE A 215 11.53 5.80 2.59
N ALA A 216 11.08 4.86 1.75
CA ALA A 216 11.79 4.45 0.55
C ALA A 216 11.18 5.14 -0.68
N GLU A 217 11.88 6.15 -1.19
CA GLU A 217 11.51 6.86 -2.41
C GLU A 217 12.04 6.10 -3.62
N PHE A 218 11.13 5.46 -4.34
CA PHE A 218 11.44 4.54 -5.44
C PHE A 218 12.24 5.19 -6.57
N GLU A 219 11.69 6.17 -7.27
CA GLU A 219 12.33 6.75 -8.46
C GLU A 219 13.45 7.74 -8.10
N GLY A 220 13.34 8.44 -6.97
CA GLY A 220 14.42 9.30 -6.48
C GLY A 220 15.62 8.52 -5.95
N GLY A 221 15.46 7.22 -5.66
CA GLY A 221 16.55 6.35 -5.22
C GLY A 221 17.10 6.76 -3.85
N ARG A 222 16.22 7.16 -2.93
CA ARG A 222 16.58 7.62 -1.59
C ARG A 222 15.85 6.82 -0.51
N ILE A 223 16.51 6.67 0.62
CA ILE A 223 15.86 6.30 1.89
C ILE A 223 15.94 7.52 2.78
N ILE A 224 14.83 7.91 3.41
CA ILE A 224 14.73 9.09 4.25
C ILE A 224 14.18 8.65 5.60
N GLU A 225 14.88 9.00 6.68
CA GLU A 225 14.31 8.89 8.03
C GLU A 225 13.79 10.25 8.47
N VAL A 226 12.54 10.28 8.90
CA VAL A 226 11.84 11.45 9.41
C VAL A 226 11.49 11.20 10.87
N ASP A 227 11.80 12.14 11.75
CA ASP A 227 11.48 12.03 13.18
C ASP A 227 10.00 12.35 13.48
N ALA A 228 9.61 12.22 14.75
CA ALA A 228 8.25 12.53 15.20
C ALA A 228 7.85 14.00 15.02
N ASP A 229 8.82 14.91 14.96
CA ASP A 229 8.62 16.34 14.67
C ASP A 229 8.58 16.63 13.15
N ARG A 230 8.50 15.56 12.35
CA ARG A 230 8.44 15.56 10.90
C ARG A 230 9.69 16.15 10.25
N GLN A 231 10.84 16.10 10.92
CA GLN A 231 12.11 16.59 10.38
C GLN A 231 12.91 15.43 9.80
N LYS A 232 13.52 15.66 8.63
CA LYS A 232 14.48 14.70 8.08
C LYS A 232 15.72 14.65 8.98
N VAL A 233 15.99 13.49 9.57
CA VAL A 233 17.14 13.27 10.47
C VAL A 233 18.24 12.43 9.83
N TRP A 234 17.91 11.64 8.81
CA TRP A 234 18.88 10.82 8.10
C TRP A 234 18.46 10.60 6.65
N GLU A 235 19.44 10.41 5.76
CA GLU A 235 19.19 9.99 4.39
C GLU A 235 20.28 9.04 3.86
N TYR A 236 19.86 8.13 3.00
CA TYR A 236 20.73 7.33 2.15
C TYR A 236 20.39 7.57 0.68
N LEU A 237 21.41 7.68 -0.15
CA LEU A 237 21.28 7.87 -1.60
C LEU A 237 21.83 6.64 -2.31
N ASN A 238 20.99 5.94 -3.08
CA ASN A 238 21.42 4.82 -3.92
C ASN A 238 22.05 5.33 -5.22
N ARG A 239 23.18 6.01 -5.06
CA ARG A 239 23.88 6.67 -6.16
C ARG A 239 24.61 5.65 -7.01
N HIS A 240 24.24 5.55 -8.29
CA HIS A 240 24.98 4.76 -9.25
C HIS A 240 26.19 5.53 -9.80
N ASP A 241 26.02 6.81 -10.12
CA ASP A 241 27.13 7.73 -10.47
C ASP A 241 26.79 9.21 -10.21
N ALA A 242 27.60 10.13 -10.73
CA ALA A 242 27.41 11.57 -10.54
C ALA A 242 26.07 12.13 -11.08
N ARG A 243 25.41 11.43 -12.01
CA ARG A 243 24.19 11.89 -12.70
C ARG A 243 22.99 10.94 -12.54
N ARG A 244 23.19 9.74 -12.00
CA ARG A 244 22.17 8.68 -11.94
C ARG A 244 22.02 8.15 -10.52
N MET A 245 20.78 8.12 -10.04
CA MET A 245 20.36 7.32 -8.90
C MET A 245 19.78 5.99 -9.41
N ALA A 246 20.03 4.91 -8.68
CA ALA A 246 19.37 3.65 -8.88
C ALA A 246 18.10 3.59 -8.02
N GLU A 247 17.06 2.96 -8.56
CA GLU A 247 15.78 2.82 -7.86
C GLU A 247 15.95 2.02 -6.54
N ILE A 248 15.17 2.36 -5.52
CA ILE A 248 15.11 1.61 -4.25
C ILE A 248 13.68 1.13 -4.04
N THR A 249 13.47 -0.17 -3.96
CA THR A 249 12.11 -0.72 -3.79
C THR A 249 11.64 -0.70 -2.34
N GLU A 250 12.54 -0.87 -1.38
CA GLU A 250 12.20 -1.05 0.03
C GLU A 250 13.41 -0.75 0.93
N ALA A 251 13.12 -0.32 2.15
CA ALA A 251 14.04 -0.29 3.28
C ALA A 251 13.31 -0.86 4.50
N ARG A 252 14.01 -1.61 5.34
CA ARG A 252 13.51 -2.09 6.63
C ARG A 252 14.55 -1.87 7.71
N LEU A 253 14.14 -1.42 8.88
CA LEU A 253 15.00 -1.31 10.05
C LEU A 253 14.80 -2.50 10.98
N PHE A 254 15.84 -3.32 11.12
CA PHE A 254 15.84 -4.42 12.07
C PHE A 254 16.56 -4.03 13.36
N GLN A 255 16.03 -4.46 14.50
CA GLN A 255 16.67 -4.23 15.80
C GLN A 255 18.06 -4.88 15.85
N PRO A 256 19.01 -4.31 16.63
CA PRO A 256 20.30 -4.94 16.85
C PRO A 256 20.16 -6.39 17.32
N GLY A 257 20.89 -7.30 16.67
CA GLY A 257 20.85 -8.74 16.97
C GLY A 257 19.76 -9.53 16.22
N TYR A 258 18.96 -8.89 15.36
CA TYR A 258 18.00 -9.61 14.49
C TYR A 258 18.72 -10.63 13.60
N PHE A 259 19.78 -10.20 12.92
CA PHE A 259 20.62 -11.11 12.14
C PHE A 259 21.66 -11.77 13.04
N THR A 260 21.69 -13.10 13.02
CA THR A 260 22.75 -13.92 13.65
C THR A 260 23.86 -14.30 12.67
N VAL A 261 23.74 -13.83 11.42
CA VAL A 261 24.73 -14.05 10.35
C VAL A 261 26.00 -13.29 10.66
N ALA A 262 27.09 -14.03 10.88
CA ALA A 262 28.41 -13.46 11.13
C ALA A 262 29.22 -13.23 9.85
N ASP A 263 28.85 -13.89 8.74
CA ASP A 263 29.52 -13.78 7.45
C ASP A 263 28.51 -13.45 6.35
N TRP A 264 28.66 -12.26 5.77
CA TRP A 264 27.80 -11.71 4.72
C TRP A 264 28.42 -11.85 3.32
N SER A 265 29.52 -12.59 3.18
CA SER A 265 30.09 -12.87 1.87
C SER A 265 29.11 -13.70 1.04
N CYS A 266 28.69 -13.16 -0.11
CA CYS A 266 27.94 -13.93 -1.09
C CYS A 266 28.85 -15.02 -1.70
N PRO A 267 28.39 -16.27 -1.85
CA PRO A 267 29.14 -17.32 -2.54
C PRO A 267 29.37 -17.01 -4.03
#